data_AF-A0A1Y4HCS0-F1
#
_entry.id   AF-A0A1Y4HCS0-F1
#
_cell.length_a   1.000
_cell.length_b   1.000
_cell.length_c   1.000
_cell.angle_alpha   90.00
_cell.angle_beta   90.00
_cell.angle_gamma   90.00
#
_symmetry.space_group_name_H-M   'P 1'
#
loop_
_entity.id
_entity.type
_entity.pdbx_description
1 polymer ?
#
loop_
_entity_poly.entity_id
_entity_poly.type
_entity_poly.pdbx_seq_one_letter_code
_entity_poly.pdbx_strand_id
1 'polypeptide(L)' 'MRDTVLWRKQSRIIMKLADALQIDAERALDLFYSTKIYQQLADPKYGLQLMSDDYILEELIEELREPH' A
#
# COMPACT_ATOMS: atom_id res chain seq x y z
N MET A 1 -14.16 0.08 9.00
CA MET A 1 -14.26 0.47 7.57
C MET A 1 -14.99 -0.67 6.85
N ARG A 2 -15.91 -0.41 5.92
CA ARG A 2 -16.51 -1.50 5.13
C ARG A 2 -15.45 -2.05 4.17
N ASP A 3 -15.43 -3.37 3.94
CA ASP A 3 -14.38 -4.03 3.12
C ASP A 3 -14.24 -3.40 1.72
N THR A 4 -15.37 -3.00 1.13
CA THR A 4 -15.42 -2.31 -0.17
C THR A 4 -14.69 -0.95 -0.20
N VAL A 5 -14.58 -0.26 0.93
CA VAL A 5 -13.87 1.03 1.03
C VAL A 5 -12.37 0.80 1.14
N LEU A 6 -11.96 -0.24 1.87
CA LEU A 6 -10.55 -0.61 2.02
C LEU A 6 -9.95 -1.06 0.70
N TRP A 7 -10.70 -1.84 -0.09
CA TRP A 7 -10.24 -2.32 -1.40
C TRP A 7 -10.00 -1.16 -2.38
N ARG A 8 -10.90 -0.17 -2.41
CA ARG A 8 -10.71 1.03 -3.26
C ARG A 8 -9.48 1.83 -2.82
N LYS A 9 -9.22 1.90 -1.52
CA LYS A 9 -8.02 2.55 -0.97
C LYS A 9 -6.75 1.82 -1.41
N GLN A 10 -6.71 0.50 -1.26
CA GLN A 10 -5.60 -0.34 -1.73
C GLN A 10 -5.36 -0.14 -3.23
N SER A 11 -6.40 -0.17 -4.07
CA SER A 11 -6.25 0.07 -5.52
C SER A 11 -5.64 1.44 -5.83
N ARG A 12 -6.04 2.51 -5.13
CA ARG A 12 -5.44 3.84 -5.34
C ARG A 12 -3.96 3.87 -4.94
N ILE A 13 -3.60 3.21 -3.84
CA ILE A 13 -2.21 3.12 -3.38
C ILE A 13 -1.36 2.34 -4.38
N ILE A 14 -1.86 1.22 -4.90
CA ILE A 14 -1.17 0.41 -5.92
C ILE A 14 -0.92 1.24 -7.20
N MET A 15 -1.90 2.01 -7.66
CA MET A 15 -1.72 2.89 -8.83
C MET A 15 -0.67 3.98 -8.57
N LYS A 16 -0.71 4.60 -7.38
CA LYS A 16 0.32 5.59 -6.99
C LYS A 16 1.71 4.96 -6.88
N LEU A 17 1.81 3.72 -6.41
CA LEU A 17 3.07 2.99 -6.33
C LEU A 17 3.63 2.67 -7.72
N ALA A 18 2.77 2.25 -8.65
CA ALA A 18 3.13 2.03 -10.05
C ALA A 18 3.71 3.30 -10.68
N ASP A 19 3.03 4.44 -10.48
CA ASP A 19 3.49 5.74 -10.94
C ASP A 19 4.81 6.16 -10.28
N ALA A 20 4.94 5.99 -8.95
CA ALA A 20 6.14 6.39 -8.21
C ALA A 20 7.39 5.57 -8.60
N LEU A 21 7.22 4.27 -8.86
CA LEU A 21 8.31 3.36 -9.23
C LEU A 21 8.50 3.25 -10.75
N GLN A 22 7.64 3.88 -11.55
CA GLN A 22 7.64 3.78 -13.02
C GLN A 22 7.59 2.32 -13.50
N ILE A 23 6.72 1.52 -12.88
CA ILE A 23 6.46 0.12 -13.21
C ILE A 23 5.01 -0.07 -13.64
N ASP A 24 4.71 -1.20 -14.26
CA ASP A 24 3.34 -1.57 -14.58
C ASP A 24 2.51 -1.89 -13.31
N ALA A 25 1.19 -1.76 -13.43
CA ALA A 25 0.27 -1.93 -12.31
C ALA A 25 0.26 -3.37 -11.77
N GLU A 26 0.53 -4.38 -12.60
CA GLU A 26 0.61 -5.79 -12.18
C GLU A 26 1.83 -6.01 -11.27
N ARG A 27 2.99 -5.47 -11.66
CA ARG A 27 4.19 -5.52 -10.82
C ARG A 27 4.05 -4.71 -9.54
N ALA A 28 3.37 -3.57 -9.57
CA ALA A 28 3.06 -2.80 -8.37
C ALA A 28 2.12 -3.54 -7.43
N LEU A 29 1.15 -4.29 -7.97
CA LEU A 29 0.24 -5.14 -7.22
C LEU A 29 1.01 -6.26 -6.49
N ASP A 30 1.87 -6.97 -7.21
CA ASP A 30 2.69 -8.04 -6.65
C ASP A 30 3.61 -7.52 -5.53
N LEU A 31 4.28 -6.39 -5.77
CA LEU A 31 5.10 -5.73 -4.75
C LEU A 31 4.26 -5.35 -3.53
N PHE A 32 3.13 -4.67 -3.74
CA PHE A 32 2.26 -4.24 -2.65
C PHE A 32 1.84 -5.41 -1.74
N TYR A 33 1.42 -6.54 -2.30
CA TYR A 33 1.03 -7.70 -1.49
C TYR A 33 2.20 -8.39 -0.78
N SER A 34 3.43 -8.17 -1.22
CA SER A 34 4.64 -8.69 -0.55
C SER A 34 5.05 -7.88 0.68
N THR A 35 4.52 -6.67 0.86
CA THR A 35 4.92 -5.73 1.93
C THR A 35 4.26 -6.02 3.28
N LYS A 36 4.98 -5.71 4.35
CA LYS A 36 4.47 -5.65 5.70
C LYS A 36 3.44 -4.53 5.85
N ILE A 37 3.58 -3.41 5.12
CA ILE A 37 2.56 -2.36 5.09
C ILE A 37 1.20 -2.90 4.66
N TYR A 38 1.12 -3.78 3.64
CA TYR A 38 -0.15 -4.43 3.29
C TYR A 38 -0.74 -5.24 4.46
N GLN A 39 0.08 -6.05 5.14
CA GLN A 39 -0.37 -6.84 6.29
C GLN A 39 -0.90 -5.94 7.41
N GLN A 40 -0.23 -4.83 7.69
CA GLN A 40 -0.66 -3.88 8.71
C GLN A 40 -1.88 -3.06 8.27
N LEU A 41 -2.04 -2.78 6.97
CA LEU A 41 -3.20 -2.08 6.41
C LEU A 41 -4.47 -2.95 6.46
N ALA A 42 -4.31 -4.27 6.32
CA ALA A 42 -5.38 -5.25 6.45
C ALA A 42 -5.77 -5.50 7.91
N ASP A 43 -4.86 -5.29 8.87
CA ASP A 43 -5.10 -5.50 10.30
C ASP A 43 -5.50 -4.20 11.00
N PRO A 44 -6.76 -4.08 11.46
CA PRO A 44 -7.27 -2.86 12.06
C PRO A 44 -6.51 -2.37 13.28
N LYS A 45 -5.74 -3.24 13.96
CA LYS A 45 -5.00 -2.90 15.18
C LYS A 45 -3.89 -1.87 14.95
N TYR A 46 -3.37 -1.78 13.72
CA TYR A 46 -2.33 -0.80 13.36
C TYR A 46 -2.91 0.56 12.95
N GLY A 47 -4.19 0.62 12.62
CA GLY A 47 -4.85 1.89 12.29
C GLY A 47 -4.46 2.50 10.93
N LEU A 48 -3.60 1.86 10.13
CA LEU A 48 -3.14 2.36 8.83
C LEU A 48 -4.29 2.64 7.85
N GLN A 49 -5.40 1.92 7.96
CA GLN A 49 -6.60 2.18 7.15
C GLN A 49 -7.16 3.61 7.33
N LEU A 50 -6.84 4.27 8.44
CA LEU A 50 -7.26 5.64 8.76
C LEU A 50 -6.28 6.71 8.22
N MET A 51 -5.05 6.32 7.87
CA MET A 51 -4.03 7.24 7.37
C MET A 51 -4.30 7.65 5.92
N SER A 52 -3.68 8.74 5.46
CA SER A 52 -3.82 9.21 4.07
C SER A 52 -3.20 8.20 3.08
N ASP A 53 -3.63 8.27 1.82
CA ASP A 53 -3.05 7.41 0.78
C ASP A 53 -1.56 7.74 0.54
N ASP A 54 -1.17 9.02 0.69
CA ASP A 54 0.21 9.47 0.52
C ASP A 54 1.12 8.99 1.65
N TYR A 55 0.64 9.01 2.90
CA TYR A 55 1.39 8.47 4.04
C TYR A 55 1.71 6.98 3.84
N ILE A 56 0.72 6.19 3.44
CA ILE A 56 0.92 4.75 3.21
C ILE A 56 1.87 4.50 2.03
N LEU A 57 1.83 5.35 1.01
CA LEU A 57 2.74 5.28 -0.13
C LEU A 57 4.19 5.56 0.28
N GLU A 58 4.42 6.57 1.12
CA GLU A 58 5.77 6.88 1.64
C GLU A 58 6.32 5.70 2.43
N GLU A 59 5.55 5.14 3.37
CA GLU A 59 5.95 3.96 4.15
C GLU A 59 6.22 2.73 3.26
N LEU A 60 5.43 2.53 2.19
CA LEU A 60 5.70 1.47 1.20
C LEU A 60 7.02 1.68 0.47
N ILE A 61 7.32 2.91 0.05
CA ILE A 61 8.57 3.22 -0.64
C ILE A 61 9.75 3.07 0.31
N GLU A 62 9.60 3.46 1.57
CA GLU A 62 10.63 3.26 2.61
C GLU A 62 10.89 1.77 2.85
N GLU A 63 9.84 0.95 3.03
CA GLU A 63 9.97 -0.50 3.21
C GLU A 63 10.67 -1.17 2.01
N LEU A 64 10.34 -0.74 0.78
CA LEU A 64 10.97 -1.29 -0.43
C LEU A 64 12.43 -0.84 -0.62
N ARG A 65 12.83 0.28 -0.02
CA ARG A 65 14.23 0.77 -0.05
C ARG A 65 15.09 0.11 1.01
N GLU A 66 14.54 -0.14 2.19
CA GLU A 66 15.23 -0.79 3.30
C GLU A 66 14.47 -2.05 3.73
N PRO A 67 14.64 -3.17 2.99
CA PRO A 67 14.05 -4.44 3.41
C PRO A 67 14.70 -4.89 4.73
N HIS A 68 13.94 -4.83 5.81
CA HIS A 68 14.34 -5.31 7.15
C HIS A 68 14.47 -6.83 7.23
#